data_AF-A0AAW0VZD9-F1
#
_entry.id   AF-A0AAW0VZD9-F1
#
_cell.length_a   1.000
_cell.length_b   1.000
_cell.length_c   1.000
_cell.angle_alpha   90.00
_cell.angle_beta   90.00
_cell.angle_gamma   90.00
#
_symmetry.space_group_name_H-M   'P 1'
#
loop_
_entity.id
_entity.type
_entity.pdbx_description
1 polymer ?
#
loop_
_entity_poly.entity_id
_entity_poly.type
_entity_poly.pdbx_seq_one_letter_code
_entity_poly.pdbx_strand_id
1 'polypeptide(L)'
;MGKVKRLRQKYHTSIAKEERNEVDNGGFTAPGPLQLVPTVKDTIPGATSSSGSNMFAGLQIKLGEVENTPTSSSIDVSDVTSTASFRKQNKCGTKKERRRQKHEEFMQQIDFIQGAARAERERKKREKTAVVGDMHPLLNALPSLKELMSASKTKTQPTKGVSGKKKMEMQKDFMSDIQMFMAVHQDPIFKSDPFGAVRKAVENRVLYDKEDS
;
A
#
# COMPACT_ATOMS: atom_id res chain seq x y z
N MET A 1 13.82 36.94 -35.18
CA MET A 1 13.11 35.68 -35.51
C MET A 1 14.02 34.56 -36.03
N GLY A 2 15.00 34.82 -36.90
CA GLY A 2 15.84 33.76 -37.52
C GLY A 2 16.73 32.95 -36.57
N LYS A 3 17.26 33.55 -35.49
CA LYS A 3 18.17 32.88 -34.53
C LYS A 3 17.47 31.76 -33.74
N VAL A 4 16.22 31.98 -33.30
CA VAL A 4 15.42 30.97 -32.59
C VAL A 4 14.98 29.84 -33.53
N LYS A 5 14.64 30.17 -34.78
CA LYS A 5 14.32 29.17 -35.82
C LYS A 5 15.52 28.25 -36.12
N ARG A 6 16.73 28.82 -36.21
CA ARG A 6 17.97 28.05 -36.44
C ARG A 6 18.33 27.15 -35.26
N LEU A 7 18.15 27.62 -34.02
CA LEU A 7 18.39 26.81 -32.83
C LEU A 7 17.39 25.66 -32.73
N ARG A 8 16.09 25.94 -32.93
CA ARG A 8 15.03 24.93 -33.01
C ARG A 8 15.33 23.89 -34.09
N GLN A 9 15.71 24.34 -35.28
CA GLN A 9 16.08 23.44 -36.36
C GLN A 9 17.27 22.55 -35.98
N LYS A 10 18.33 23.08 -35.35
CA LYS A 10 19.50 22.30 -34.94
C LYS A 10 19.13 21.12 -34.03
N TYR A 11 18.28 21.33 -33.03
CA TYR A 11 17.92 20.29 -32.07
C TYR A 11 16.82 19.33 -32.55
N HIS A 12 15.90 19.77 -33.42
CA HIS A 12 14.84 18.88 -33.94
C HIS A 12 15.27 18.11 -35.20
N THR A 13 16.18 18.65 -36.02
CA THR A 13 16.68 17.94 -37.21
C THR A 13 17.73 16.89 -36.89
N SER A 14 18.44 16.97 -35.75
CA SER A 14 19.36 15.92 -35.31
C SER A 14 18.60 14.65 -34.91
N ILE A 15 17.48 14.78 -34.19
CA ILE A 15 16.60 13.66 -33.83
C ILE A 15 16.06 12.95 -35.09
N ALA A 16 15.62 13.72 -36.08
CA ALA A 16 15.12 13.17 -37.35
C ALA A 16 16.22 12.58 -38.26
N LYS A 17 17.50 12.85 -37.98
CA LYS A 17 18.65 12.26 -38.70
C LYS A 17 19.14 10.97 -38.04
N GLU A 18 19.02 10.86 -36.72
CA GLU A 18 19.30 9.61 -35.99
C GLU A 18 18.30 8.51 -36.39
N GLU A 19 17.02 8.85 -36.60
CA GLU A 19 15.99 7.95 -37.14
C GLU A 19 16.26 7.43 -38.57
N ARG A 20 17.22 7.99 -39.32
CA ARG A 20 17.51 7.60 -40.71
C ARG A 20 18.83 6.85 -40.91
N ASN A 21 19.66 6.71 -39.87
CA ASN A 21 21.00 6.12 -39.96
C ASN A 21 21.20 4.90 -39.06
N GLU A 22 20.12 4.25 -38.62
CA GLU A 22 20.17 3.01 -37.84
C GLU A 22 19.34 1.93 -38.53
N VAL A 23 19.89 1.33 -39.58
CA VAL A 23 19.55 -0.05 -39.98
C VAL A 23 20.84 -0.71 -40.49
N ASP A 24 21.53 -1.47 -39.63
CA ASP A 24 21.70 -2.89 -39.88
C ASP A 24 22.22 -3.68 -38.65
N ASN A 25 21.66 -4.89 -38.49
CA ASN A 25 22.00 -5.99 -37.58
C ASN A 25 21.57 -5.93 -36.10
N GLY A 26 20.44 -6.61 -35.79
CA GLY A 26 20.22 -7.13 -34.44
C GLY A 26 18.78 -7.23 -33.90
N GLY A 27 17.79 -7.56 -34.72
CA GLY A 27 16.54 -8.22 -34.30
C GLY A 27 15.64 -7.53 -33.28
N PHE A 28 14.64 -6.78 -33.75
CA PHE A 28 13.21 -7.02 -33.44
C PHE A 28 12.35 -6.24 -34.43
N THR A 29 11.34 -6.88 -34.95
CA THR A 29 10.42 -6.36 -35.97
C THR A 29 9.62 -5.15 -35.47
N ALA A 30 9.41 -4.19 -36.37
CA ALA A 30 8.52 -3.05 -36.21
C ALA A 30 7.11 -3.42 -35.70
N PRO A 31 6.38 -2.43 -35.16
CA PRO A 31 5.00 -2.30 -35.62
C PRO A 31 4.69 -0.87 -36.08
N GLY A 32 3.79 -0.81 -37.06
CA GLY A 32 3.39 0.37 -37.81
C GLY A 32 2.52 1.37 -37.04
N PRO A 33 1.73 2.18 -37.77
CA PRO A 33 1.23 3.46 -37.28
C PRO A 33 0.21 3.29 -36.16
N LEU A 34 0.30 4.22 -35.20
CA LEU A 34 -0.51 4.37 -34.00
C LEU A 34 -1.97 3.91 -34.17
N GLN A 35 -2.25 2.72 -33.64
CA GLN A 35 -3.61 2.30 -33.33
C GLN A 35 -4.09 2.97 -32.04
N LEU A 36 -5.40 3.24 -31.99
CA LEU A 36 -6.13 3.69 -30.82
C LEU A 36 -5.78 2.85 -29.58
N VAL A 37 -5.66 3.55 -28.46
CA VAL A 37 -5.37 3.07 -27.10
C VAL A 37 -6.05 1.74 -26.76
N PRO A 38 -5.35 0.76 -26.13
CA PRO A 38 -5.99 -0.40 -25.53
C PRO A 38 -6.70 0.01 -24.24
N THR A 39 -8.02 -0.17 -24.22
CA THR A 39 -8.81 -0.23 -22.98
C THR A 39 -8.33 -1.44 -22.17
N VAL A 40 -7.80 -1.19 -20.97
CA VAL A 40 -7.45 -2.23 -20.00
C VAL A 40 -8.74 -2.92 -19.57
N LYS A 41 -8.91 -4.19 -19.98
CA LYS A 41 -9.96 -5.07 -19.49
C LYS A 41 -9.43 -5.74 -18.23
N ASP A 42 -9.69 -5.14 -17.08
CA ASP A 42 -9.57 -5.85 -15.80
C ASP A 42 -10.68 -6.91 -15.76
N THR A 43 -10.31 -8.12 -16.18
CA THR A 43 -11.18 -9.29 -16.13
C THR A 43 -10.96 -9.94 -14.77
N ILE A 44 -11.79 -9.58 -13.80
CA ILE A 44 -11.97 -10.39 -12.59
C ILE A 44 -12.66 -11.68 -13.02
N PRO A 45 -12.16 -12.88 -12.66
CA PRO A 45 -12.84 -14.13 -12.96
C PRO A 45 -14.09 -14.21 -12.08
N GLY A 46 -15.24 -13.94 -12.69
CA GLY A 46 -16.54 -13.91 -12.02
C GLY A 46 -17.60 -13.22 -12.85
N ALA A 47 -17.72 -13.60 -14.13
CA ALA A 47 -18.78 -13.11 -14.98
C ALA A 47 -20.14 -13.57 -14.45
N THR A 48 -21.04 -12.64 -14.14
CA THR A 48 -22.41 -12.78 -14.63
C THR A 48 -22.79 -11.49 -15.33
N SER A 49 -23.21 -11.67 -16.57
CA SER A 49 -23.72 -10.68 -17.48
C SER A 49 -24.91 -9.91 -16.90
N SER A 50 -24.92 -8.59 -17.01
CA SER A 50 -26.17 -7.90 -17.30
C SER A 50 -25.93 -6.67 -18.19
N SER A 51 -26.59 -6.77 -19.34
CA SER A 51 -26.88 -5.75 -20.32
C SER A 51 -27.26 -4.40 -19.70
N GLY A 52 -26.65 -3.31 -20.19
CA GLY A 52 -27.28 -2.00 -20.36
C GLY A 52 -27.85 -1.24 -19.16
N SER A 53 -27.73 -1.71 -17.92
CA SER A 53 -28.29 -1.03 -16.76
C SER A 53 -27.25 -0.17 -16.05
N ASN A 54 -27.49 1.14 -15.97
CA ASN A 54 -26.66 2.10 -15.25
C ASN A 54 -26.42 1.62 -13.80
N MET A 55 -25.18 1.31 -13.45
CA MET A 55 -24.76 0.79 -12.13
C MET A 55 -25.19 1.68 -10.94
N PHE A 56 -25.50 2.95 -11.20
CA PHE A 56 -25.90 3.94 -10.19
C PHE A 56 -27.41 4.22 -10.15
N ALA A 57 -28.22 3.56 -10.99
CA ALA A 57 -29.66 3.85 -11.09
C ALA A 57 -30.44 3.61 -9.78
N GLY A 58 -29.86 2.86 -8.82
CA GLY A 58 -30.44 2.61 -7.51
C GLY A 58 -29.90 3.46 -6.35
N LEU A 59 -28.90 4.32 -6.56
CA LEU A 59 -28.35 5.13 -5.47
C LEU A 59 -29.21 6.37 -5.23
N GLN A 60 -30.07 6.29 -4.21
CA GLN A 60 -30.80 7.45 -3.67
C GLN A 60 -29.93 8.15 -2.61
N ILE A 61 -28.98 8.98 -3.05
CA ILE A 61 -28.19 9.80 -2.13
C ILE A 61 -29.02 11.01 -1.71
N LYS A 62 -29.57 10.99 -0.50
CA LYS A 62 -30.24 12.14 0.10
C LYS A 62 -29.19 13.15 0.59
N LEU A 63 -28.92 14.15 -0.23
CA LEU A 63 -27.87 15.14 0.04
C LEU A 63 -28.11 15.96 1.33
N GLY A 64 -29.37 16.11 1.74
CA GLY A 64 -29.75 16.85 2.96
C GLY A 64 -29.50 16.12 4.30
N GLU A 65 -29.13 14.83 4.28
CA GLU A 65 -28.90 14.05 5.51
C GLU A 65 -27.43 14.11 5.98
N VAL A 66 -26.52 14.60 5.13
CA VAL A 66 -25.07 14.63 5.38
C VAL A 66 -24.64 15.87 6.20
N GLU A 67 -25.50 16.88 6.33
CA GLU A 67 -25.17 18.14 7.04
C GLU A 67 -25.05 17.96 8.58
N ASN A 68 -25.51 16.82 9.12
CA ASN A 68 -25.54 16.58 10.57
C ASN A 68 -24.47 15.61 11.09
N THR A 69 -23.56 15.13 10.24
CA THR A 69 -22.43 14.31 10.73
C THR A 69 -21.37 15.23 11.33
N PRO A 70 -20.98 15.06 12.61
CA PRO A 70 -19.95 15.90 13.20
C PRO A 70 -18.63 15.65 12.45
N THR A 71 -18.18 16.68 11.74
CA THR A 71 -16.84 16.77 11.16
C THR A 71 -15.82 16.34 12.20
N SER A 72 -15.19 15.19 11.99
CA SER A 72 -14.04 14.75 12.78
C SER A 72 -12.96 15.84 12.66
N SER A 73 -12.65 16.49 13.77
CA SER A 73 -11.82 17.70 13.88
C SER A 73 -10.32 17.48 13.63
N SER A 74 -9.97 16.52 12.79
CA SER A 74 -8.60 16.20 12.39
C SER A 74 -8.59 15.75 10.94
N ILE A 75 -9.09 16.61 10.07
CA ILE A 75 -8.84 16.52 8.64
C ILE A 75 -8.08 17.80 8.31
N ASP A 76 -6.82 17.65 7.91
CA ASP A 76 -6.05 18.77 7.36
C ASP A 76 -6.92 19.43 6.29
N VAL A 77 -7.03 20.75 6.32
CA VAL A 77 -7.95 21.52 5.47
C VAL A 77 -7.76 21.20 3.95
N SER A 78 -6.61 20.62 3.59
CA SER A 78 -6.28 20.07 2.27
C SER A 78 -7.04 18.79 1.86
N ASP A 79 -7.56 18.00 2.79
CA ASP A 79 -8.27 16.75 2.50
C ASP A 79 -9.78 16.95 2.32
N VAL A 80 -10.37 17.96 2.99
CA VAL A 80 -11.80 18.32 2.81
C VAL A 80 -12.02 19.07 1.49
N THR A 81 -11.00 19.75 0.99
CA THR A 81 -11.09 20.53 -0.24
C THR A 81 -10.55 19.70 -1.40
N SER A 82 -11.42 19.32 -2.33
CA SER A 82 -11.02 18.58 -3.53
C SER A 82 -9.79 19.26 -4.16
N THR A 83 -8.81 18.51 -4.67
CA THR A 83 -7.60 19.07 -5.31
C THR A 83 -7.93 20.11 -6.41
N ALA A 84 -9.13 20.06 -6.97
CA ALA A 84 -9.71 21.05 -7.87
C ALA A 84 -10.05 22.41 -7.23
N SER A 85 -10.53 22.47 -5.97
CA SER A 85 -10.84 23.71 -5.27
C SER A 85 -9.59 24.40 -4.73
N PHE A 86 -8.60 23.65 -4.22
CA PHE A 86 -7.28 24.20 -3.85
C PHE A 86 -6.58 24.85 -5.04
N ARG A 87 -6.57 24.18 -6.20
CA ARG A 87 -6.06 24.75 -7.45
C ARG A 87 -6.87 25.92 -7.97
N LYS A 88 -8.13 26.11 -7.55
CA LYS A 88 -8.96 27.27 -7.94
C LYS A 88 -8.64 28.50 -7.08
N GLN A 89 -8.36 28.33 -5.79
CA GLN A 89 -7.90 29.42 -4.93
C GLN A 89 -6.53 29.96 -5.37
N ASN A 90 -5.56 29.09 -5.71
CA ASN A 90 -4.25 29.52 -6.24
C ASN A 90 -4.32 30.09 -7.68
N LYS A 91 -5.50 30.12 -8.32
CA LYS A 91 -5.67 30.74 -9.64
C LYS A 91 -6.20 32.17 -9.54
N CYS A 92 -6.62 32.69 -8.39
CA CYS A 92 -6.96 34.11 -8.29
C CYS A 92 -5.67 34.93 -8.11
N GLY A 93 -5.35 35.79 -9.07
CA GLY A 93 -4.12 36.56 -9.06
C GLY A 93 -3.66 37.01 -10.44
N THR A 94 -2.81 38.03 -10.47
CA THR A 94 -2.21 38.53 -11.71
C THR A 94 -1.31 37.46 -12.36
N LYS A 95 -1.02 37.59 -13.66
CA LYS A 95 -0.10 36.67 -14.38
C LYS A 95 1.27 36.54 -13.69
N LYS A 96 1.74 37.61 -13.06
CA LYS A 96 2.99 37.63 -12.29
C LYS A 96 2.90 36.73 -11.05
N GLU A 97 1.80 36.84 -10.31
CA GLU A 97 1.57 36.05 -9.10
C GLU A 97 1.46 34.55 -9.40
N ARG A 98 0.68 34.19 -10.42
CA ARG A 98 0.58 32.79 -10.88
C ARG A 98 1.92 32.21 -11.33
N ARG A 99 2.81 33.02 -11.92
CA ARG A 99 4.16 32.58 -12.30
C ARG A 99 5.02 32.35 -11.06
N ARG A 100 4.92 33.22 -10.06
CA ARG A 100 5.66 33.09 -8.79
C ARG A 100 5.24 31.83 -8.05
N GLN A 101 3.93 31.60 -7.90
CA GLN A 101 3.40 30.40 -7.24
C GLN A 101 3.88 29.12 -7.91
N LYS A 102 3.82 29.03 -9.25
CA LYS A 102 4.36 27.87 -9.97
C LYS A 102 5.85 27.64 -9.73
N HIS A 103 6.63 28.73 -9.68
CA HIS A 103 8.06 28.62 -9.39
C HIS A 103 8.29 28.14 -7.97
N GLU A 104 7.54 28.67 -7.01
CA GLU A 104 7.62 28.28 -5.61
C GLU A 104 7.19 26.82 -5.39
N GLU A 105 6.04 26.39 -5.94
CA GLU A 105 5.60 24.99 -5.93
C GLU A 105 6.66 24.07 -6.54
N PHE A 106 7.29 24.48 -7.65
CA PHE A 106 8.35 23.71 -8.27
C PHE A 106 9.62 23.67 -7.41
N MET A 107 10.02 24.77 -6.77
CA MET A 107 11.14 24.79 -5.83
C MET A 107 10.86 23.91 -4.61
N GLN A 108 9.65 24.00 -4.02
CA GLN A 108 9.21 23.15 -2.92
C GLN A 108 9.28 21.67 -3.30
N GLN A 109 8.85 21.32 -4.52
CA GLN A 109 8.93 19.95 -5.02
C GLN A 109 10.39 19.48 -5.16
N ILE A 110 11.28 20.34 -5.67
CA ILE A 110 12.72 20.04 -5.73
C ILE A 110 13.29 19.84 -4.33
N ASP A 111 12.99 20.75 -3.40
CA ASP A 111 13.49 20.70 -2.03
C ASP A 111 13.03 19.43 -1.31
N PHE A 112 11.78 19.02 -1.53
CA PHE A 112 11.25 17.76 -1.01
C PHE A 112 12.04 16.54 -1.53
N ILE A 113 12.28 16.49 -2.85
CA ILE A 113 13.05 15.38 -3.46
C ILE A 113 14.50 15.38 -2.96
N GLN A 114 15.13 16.55 -2.88
CA GLN A 114 16.50 16.67 -2.39
C GLN A 114 16.62 16.33 -0.90
N GLY A 115 15.64 16.74 -0.10
CA GLY A 115 15.51 16.40 1.31
C GLY A 115 15.42 14.90 1.53
N ALA A 116 14.53 14.23 0.79
CA ALA A 116 14.41 12.77 0.82
C ALA A 116 15.73 12.07 0.44
N ALA A 117 16.38 12.53 -0.63
CA ALA A 117 17.67 11.98 -1.06
C ALA A 117 18.81 12.21 -0.05
N ARG A 118 18.80 13.33 0.68
CA ARG A 118 19.75 13.61 1.76
C ARG A 118 19.48 12.72 2.96
N ALA A 119 18.23 12.59 3.38
CA ALA A 119 17.81 11.73 4.49
C ALA A 119 18.22 10.26 4.24
N GLU A 120 18.03 9.75 3.04
CA GLU A 120 18.45 8.39 2.68
C GLU A 120 19.99 8.21 2.70
N ARG A 121 20.73 9.21 2.23
CA ARG A 121 22.21 9.20 2.33
C ARG A 121 22.69 9.21 3.78
N GLU A 122 22.04 9.97 4.65
CA GLU A 122 22.35 10.01 6.07
C GLU A 122 21.98 8.71 6.77
N ARG A 123 20.81 8.14 6.45
CA ARG A 123 20.38 6.83 6.95
C ARG A 123 21.43 5.76 6.62
N LYS A 124 21.87 5.65 5.36
CA LYS A 124 22.93 4.71 4.97
C LYS A 124 24.26 4.93 5.71
N LYS A 125 24.56 6.16 6.15
CA LYS A 125 25.75 6.44 6.97
C LYS A 125 25.55 5.96 8.41
N ARG A 126 24.36 6.17 8.98
CA ARG A 126 23.99 5.72 10.35
C ARG A 126 23.92 4.20 10.44
N GLU A 127 23.33 3.54 9.44
CA GLU A 127 23.28 2.07 9.34
C GLU A 127 24.68 1.42 9.32
N LYS A 128 25.68 2.12 8.77
CA LYS A 128 27.08 1.65 8.74
C LYS A 128 27.82 1.79 10.07
N THR A 129 27.20 2.36 11.11
CA THR A 129 27.84 2.45 12.43
C THR A 129 27.89 1.06 13.07
N ALA A 130 29.09 0.47 13.14
CA ALA A 130 29.27 -0.96 13.43
C ALA A 130 28.72 -1.43 14.78
N VAL A 131 28.68 -0.54 15.79
CA VAL A 131 28.32 -0.91 17.17
C VAL A 131 26.81 -0.83 17.42
N VAL A 132 26.07 0.03 16.69
CA VAL A 132 24.68 0.37 17.06
C VAL A 132 23.73 0.40 15.84
N GLY A 133 24.22 0.59 14.62
CA GLY A 133 23.36 0.72 13.43
C GLY A 133 22.54 2.03 13.42
N ASP A 134 21.37 2.03 12.75
CA ASP A 134 20.51 3.21 12.69
C ASP A 134 19.55 3.32 13.88
N MET A 135 19.74 4.35 14.70
CA MET A 135 18.91 4.64 15.88
C MET A 135 17.74 5.60 15.61
N HIS A 136 17.68 6.22 14.42
CA HIS A 136 16.56 7.11 14.08
C HIS A 136 15.17 6.46 14.12
N PRO A 137 14.99 5.17 13.80
CA PRO A 137 13.69 4.52 13.95
C PRO A 137 13.13 4.62 15.37
N LEU A 138 13.98 4.57 16.40
CA LEU A 138 13.55 4.70 17.79
C LEU A 138 13.05 6.11 18.11
N LEU A 139 13.69 7.14 17.53
CA LEU A 139 13.28 8.53 17.70
C LEU A 139 11.98 8.83 16.94
N ASN A 140 11.85 8.30 15.72
CA ASN A 140 10.66 8.48 14.88
C ASN A 140 9.43 7.74 15.40
N ALA A 141 9.63 6.67 16.18
CA ALA A 141 8.54 5.96 16.85
C ALA A 141 7.95 6.74 18.03
N LEU A 142 8.58 7.85 18.45
CA LEU A 142 8.05 8.70 19.50
C LEU A 142 7.00 9.65 18.94
N PRO A 143 5.82 9.75 19.58
CA PRO A 143 4.80 10.72 19.18
C PRO A 143 5.32 12.14 19.38
N SER A 144 4.93 13.03 18.47
CA SER A 144 5.31 14.45 18.59
C SER A 144 4.63 15.09 19.81
N LEU A 145 5.22 16.14 20.38
CA LEU A 145 4.60 16.86 21.52
C LEU A 145 3.18 17.35 21.18
N LYS A 146 2.95 17.76 19.93
CA LYS A 146 1.63 18.15 19.43
C LYS A 146 0.65 16.98 19.46
N GLU A 147 1.08 15.79 19.02
CA GLU A 147 0.28 14.57 19.10
C GLU A 147 -0.05 14.23 20.55
N LEU A 148 0.94 14.28 21.46
CA LEU A 148 0.73 14.07 22.90
C LEU A 148 -0.27 15.07 23.51
N MET A 149 -0.16 16.35 23.16
CA MET A 149 -1.08 17.40 23.62
C MET A 149 -2.48 17.27 23.03
N SER A 150 -2.63 16.67 21.85
CA SER A 150 -3.94 16.34 21.28
C SER A 150 -4.52 15.06 21.86
N ALA A 151 -3.68 14.05 22.10
CA ALA A 151 -4.07 12.77 22.69
C ALA A 151 -4.46 12.91 24.16
N SER A 152 -3.86 13.84 24.92
CA SER A 152 -4.26 14.11 26.31
C SER A 152 -5.64 14.76 26.43
N LYS A 153 -6.14 15.39 25.36
CA LYS A 153 -7.50 15.96 25.31
C LYS A 153 -8.56 14.90 24.98
N THR A 154 -8.17 13.79 24.37
CA THR A 154 -9.02 12.63 24.16
C THR A 154 -8.76 11.62 25.26
N LYS A 155 -9.61 11.57 26.29
CA LYS A 155 -9.61 10.46 27.26
C LYS A 155 -9.44 9.14 26.52
N THR A 156 -8.37 8.44 26.83
CA THR A 156 -7.97 7.15 26.30
C THR A 156 -9.15 6.18 26.29
N GLN A 157 -9.69 5.90 25.10
CA GLN A 157 -10.36 4.63 24.88
C GLN A 157 -9.23 3.62 24.67
N PRO A 158 -9.08 2.59 25.51
CA PRO A 158 -8.10 1.55 25.26
C PRO A 158 -8.41 0.97 23.88
N THR A 159 -7.37 0.86 23.06
CA THR A 159 -7.47 0.23 21.74
C THR A 159 -8.17 -1.11 21.93
N LYS A 160 -9.31 -1.28 21.25
CA LYS A 160 -10.05 -2.54 21.24
C LYS A 160 -9.13 -3.59 20.60
N GLY A 161 -8.34 -4.27 21.43
CA GLY A 161 -7.67 -5.49 21.07
C GLY A 161 -8.73 -6.47 20.62
N VAL A 162 -8.69 -6.84 19.34
CA VAL A 162 -9.55 -7.86 18.78
C VAL A 162 -9.31 -9.17 19.56
N SER A 163 -10.39 -9.67 20.17
CA SER A 163 -10.56 -11.02 20.74
C SER A 163 -9.65 -11.48 21.89
N GLY A 164 -9.90 -10.98 23.11
CA GLY A 164 -9.46 -11.68 24.34
C GLY A 164 -10.07 -13.09 24.49
N LYS A 165 -11.28 -13.32 23.94
CA LYS A 165 -11.98 -14.62 24.00
C LYS A 165 -11.24 -15.74 23.25
N LYS A 166 -10.72 -15.46 22.05
CA LYS A 166 -9.96 -16.45 21.25
C LYS A 166 -8.62 -16.84 21.88
N LYS A 167 -8.00 -15.94 22.66
CA LYS A 167 -6.70 -16.21 23.30
C LYS A 167 -6.83 -17.23 24.43
N MET A 168 -7.91 -17.18 25.20
CA MET A 168 -8.17 -18.16 26.28
C MET A 168 -8.51 -19.55 25.73
N GLU A 169 -9.31 -19.63 24.66
CA GLU A 169 -9.61 -20.89 23.98
C GLU A 169 -8.34 -21.52 23.38
N MET A 170 -7.53 -20.74 22.64
CA MET A 170 -6.25 -21.23 22.12
C MET A 170 -5.28 -21.69 23.21
N GLN A 171 -5.25 -21.01 24.36
CA GLN A 171 -4.41 -21.42 25.48
C GLN A 171 -4.88 -22.73 26.10
N LYS A 172 -6.20 -22.94 26.18
CA LYS A 172 -6.79 -24.20 26.66
C LYS A 172 -6.46 -25.34 25.72
N ASP A 173 -6.63 -25.14 24.42
CA ASP A 173 -6.31 -26.16 23.39
C ASP A 173 -4.83 -26.52 23.45
N PHE A 174 -3.94 -25.51 23.54
CA PHE A 174 -2.50 -25.74 23.69
C PHE A 174 -2.13 -26.55 24.95
N MET A 175 -2.79 -26.29 26.08
CA MET A 175 -2.57 -27.08 27.29
C MET A 175 -3.07 -28.51 27.15
N SER A 176 -4.21 -28.72 26.47
CA SER A 176 -4.74 -30.04 26.15
C SER A 176 -3.77 -30.82 25.25
N ASP A 177 -3.20 -30.17 24.22
CA ASP A 177 -2.22 -30.76 23.32
C ASP A 177 -0.94 -31.18 24.06
N ILE A 178 -0.43 -30.33 24.97
CA ILE A 178 0.71 -30.68 25.81
C ILE A 178 0.41 -31.90 26.67
N GLN A 179 -0.77 -31.94 27.32
CA GLN A 179 -1.16 -33.08 28.15
C GLN A 179 -1.25 -34.38 27.34
N MET A 180 -1.83 -34.32 26.13
CA MET A 180 -1.90 -35.45 25.22
C MET A 180 -0.51 -35.93 24.81
N PHE A 181 0.40 -35.02 24.46
CA PHE A 181 1.78 -35.36 24.11
C PHE A 181 2.53 -36.01 25.28
N MET A 182 2.36 -35.47 26.49
CA MET A 182 2.96 -36.05 27.69
C MET A 182 2.44 -37.47 27.96
N ALA A 183 1.15 -37.73 27.76
CA ALA A 183 0.57 -39.06 27.91
C ALA A 183 1.17 -40.06 26.91
N VAL A 184 1.20 -39.71 25.61
CA VAL A 184 1.81 -40.54 24.57
C VAL A 184 3.29 -40.81 24.85
N HIS A 185 4.02 -39.82 25.36
CA HIS A 185 5.41 -39.98 25.73
C HIS A 185 5.60 -40.88 26.97
N GLN A 186 4.61 -40.96 27.87
CA GLN A 186 4.65 -41.84 29.03
C GLN A 186 4.35 -43.30 28.67
N ASP A 187 3.63 -43.54 27.57
CA ASP A 187 3.20 -44.87 27.16
C ASP A 187 4.39 -45.79 26.83
N PRO A 188 4.46 -46.99 27.44
CA PRO A 188 5.59 -47.90 27.24
C PRO A 188 5.64 -48.47 25.82
N ILE A 189 4.48 -48.61 25.17
CA ILE A 189 4.36 -49.14 23.80
C ILE A 189 4.93 -48.12 22.79
N PHE A 190 4.69 -46.82 23.01
CA PHE A 190 5.21 -45.78 22.15
C PHE A 190 6.73 -45.62 22.29
N LYS A 191 7.28 -45.85 23.50
CA LYS A 191 8.73 -45.84 23.75
C LYS A 191 9.48 -46.99 23.08
N SER A 192 8.87 -48.18 22.99
CA SER A 192 9.51 -49.35 22.38
C SER A 192 9.39 -49.36 20.86
N ASP A 193 8.22 -49.06 20.30
CA ASP A 193 8.00 -48.95 18.85
C ASP A 193 7.02 -47.80 18.52
N PRO A 194 7.53 -46.59 18.23
CA PRO A 194 6.68 -45.43 17.94
C PRO A 194 5.93 -45.59 16.62
N PHE A 195 6.54 -46.21 15.61
CA PHE A 195 5.92 -46.36 14.28
C PHE A 195 4.84 -47.45 14.26
N GLY A 196 5.00 -48.52 15.04
CA GLY A 196 3.98 -49.53 15.25
C GLY A 196 2.77 -48.97 16.01
N ALA A 197 3.00 -48.20 17.06
CA ALA A 197 1.95 -47.54 17.84
C ALA A 197 1.09 -46.61 16.97
N VAL A 198 1.73 -45.78 16.13
CA VAL A 198 1.02 -44.87 15.20
C VAL A 198 0.23 -45.66 14.15
N ARG A 199 0.81 -46.72 13.56
CA ARG A 199 0.08 -47.57 12.59
C ARG A 199 -1.19 -48.16 13.20
N LYS A 200 -1.09 -48.71 14.41
CA LYS A 200 -2.24 -49.28 15.13
C LYS A 200 -3.30 -48.23 15.44
N ALA A 201 -2.89 -47.02 15.84
CA ALA A 201 -3.83 -45.92 16.10
C ALA A 201 -4.58 -45.48 14.83
N VAL A 202 -3.89 -45.41 13.68
CA VAL A 202 -4.49 -45.10 12.38
C VAL A 202 -5.45 -46.22 11.95
N GLU A 203 -5.04 -47.48 12.09
CA GLU A 203 -5.88 -48.63 11.78
C GLU A 203 -7.16 -48.64 12.62
N ASN A 204 -7.04 -48.45 13.93
CA ASN A 204 -8.19 -48.34 14.82
C ASN A 204 -9.13 -47.21 14.40
N ARG A 205 -8.60 -46.03 14.05
CA ARG A 205 -9.43 -44.90 13.60
C ARG A 205 -10.19 -45.23 12.32
N VAL A 206 -9.54 -45.86 11.35
CA VAL A 206 -10.18 -46.30 10.09
C VAL A 206 -11.23 -47.38 10.33
N LEU A 207 -11.08 -48.22 11.36
CA LEU A 207 -12.08 -49.22 11.74
C LEU A 207 -13.33 -48.57 12.36
N TYR A 208 -13.16 -47.61 13.28
CA TYR A 208 -14.30 -46.87 13.85
C TYR A 208 -15.11 -46.14 12.78
N ASP A 209 -14.44 -45.47 11.83
CA ASP A 209 -15.12 -44.77 10.73
C ASP A 209 -15.93 -45.74 9.82
N LYS A 210 -15.59 -47.03 9.79
CA LYS A 210 -16.31 -48.07 9.03
C LYS A 210 -17.49 -48.69 9.77
N GLU A 211 -17.50 -48.66 11.10
CA GLU A 211 -18.60 -49.18 11.91
C GLU A 211 -19.74 -48.16 12.07
N ASP A 212 -19.43 -46.86 11.95
CA ASP A 212 -20.40 -45.76 12.02
C ASP A 212 -21.02 -45.35 10.65
N SER A 213 -20.71 -46.08 9.57
CA SER A 213 -21.25 -45.88 8.20
C SER A 213 -22.20 -47.00 7.78
#